data_AF-A0A485BX97-F1
#
_entry.id   AF-A0A485BX97-F1
#
_cell.length_a   1.000
_cell.length_b   1.000
_cell.length_c   1.000
_cell.angle_alpha   90.00
_cell.angle_beta   90.00
_cell.angle_gamma   90.00
#
_symmetry.space_group_name_H-M   'P 1'
#
loop_
_entity.id
_entity.type
_entity.pdbx_description
1 polymer ?
#
loop_
_entity_poly.entity_id
_entity_poly.type
_entity_poly.pdbx_seq_one_letter_code
_entity_poly.pdbx_strand_id
1 'polypeptide(L)'
;MSALTLAILFGMVIGNTVYPKLWQSCDGGVIFAKQHLLRLGIILYGFRLTFSQIADVGVSGIVIDVLTLSSTFLMACWLGQKVFGLDKHTSWLIGAGSSICGAAAILATEPVVKAEASKVTVAVATVVIFGTLAIFLYPAMYPLVAHWFSPETYGIYIGSTMHEVAQVVAAGHAISPEAENAAVIAKMLRVMMLAPFLLILAARVKQLAPANAEQKSKITIPWFAILFIVVAIFNSFHLLPQSVVQMLITLDTILLAMAMAALGVTTHISALKKAGAKPLLMALVLFIWLIVGGGAINFAIQTVMA
;
A
#
# COMPACT_ATOMS: atom_id res chain seq x y z
N MET A 1 13.24 5.52 -17.83
CA MET A 1 12.96 5.19 -16.41
C MET A 1 12.78 6.49 -15.66
N SER A 2 11.79 6.58 -14.78
CA SER A 2 11.52 7.83 -14.09
C SER A 2 12.48 8.11 -12.94
N ALA A 3 12.51 9.36 -12.50
CA ALA A 3 13.28 9.77 -11.33
C ALA A 3 12.90 8.96 -10.07
N LEU A 4 11.63 8.61 -9.91
CA LEU A 4 11.14 7.84 -8.76
C LEU A 4 11.60 6.37 -8.80
N THR A 5 11.52 5.72 -9.96
CA THR A 5 12.02 4.35 -10.14
C THR A 5 13.55 4.29 -10.01
N LEU A 6 14.26 5.30 -10.50
CA LEU A 6 15.71 5.40 -10.29
C LEU A 6 16.06 5.63 -8.81
N ALA A 7 15.31 6.48 -8.12
CA ALA A 7 15.52 6.74 -6.70
C ALA A 7 15.37 5.47 -5.85
N ILE A 8 14.33 4.66 -6.08
CA ILE A 8 14.16 3.42 -5.32
C ILE A 8 15.24 2.37 -5.65
N LEU A 9 15.64 2.24 -6.93
CA LEU A 9 16.71 1.34 -7.34
C LEU A 9 18.05 1.73 -6.70
N PHE A 10 18.38 3.02 -6.77
CA PHE A 10 19.58 3.56 -6.13
C PHE A 10 19.55 3.34 -4.61
N GLY A 11 18.39 3.57 -3.99
CA GLY A 11 18.15 3.26 -2.59
C GLY A 11 18.42 1.80 -2.26
N MET A 12 17.89 0.85 -3.05
CA MET A 12 18.13 -0.59 -2.83
C MET A 12 19.61 -0.97 -2.92
N VAL A 13 20.34 -0.39 -3.88
CA VAL A 13 21.79 -0.62 -4.01
C VAL A 13 22.51 -0.13 -2.75
N ILE A 14 22.26 1.10 -2.30
CA ILE A 14 22.86 1.65 -1.08
C ILE A 14 22.46 0.85 0.16
N GLY A 15 21.19 0.49 0.27
CA GLY A 15 20.59 -0.26 1.38
C GLY A 15 21.24 -1.62 1.62
N ASN A 16 21.68 -2.28 0.55
CA ASN A 16 22.29 -3.62 0.62
C ASN A 16 23.83 -3.60 0.56
N THR A 17 24.47 -2.43 0.41
CA THR A 17 25.94 -2.32 0.29
C THR A 17 26.56 -1.47 1.39
N VAL A 18 26.25 -0.17 1.42
CA VAL A 18 26.93 0.84 2.25
C VAL A 18 26.15 1.12 3.53
N TYR A 19 24.81 1.17 3.44
CA TYR A 19 23.94 1.53 4.56
C TYR A 19 24.12 0.66 5.81
N PRO A 20 24.34 -0.67 5.74
CA PRO A 20 24.58 -1.49 6.93
C PRO A 20 25.79 -1.04 7.76
N LYS A 21 26.74 -0.30 7.18
CA LYS A 21 27.90 0.26 7.89
C LYS A 21 27.63 1.66 8.46
N LEU A 22 26.65 2.39 7.92
CA LEU A 22 26.36 3.79 8.27
C LEU A 22 25.01 3.96 9.00
N TRP A 23 24.26 2.89 9.23
CA TRP A 23 22.88 2.95 9.70
C TRP A 23 22.73 3.76 11.01
N GLN A 24 23.67 3.62 11.94
CA GLN A 24 23.62 4.31 13.24
C GLN A 24 23.57 5.84 13.11
N SER A 25 24.21 6.41 12.08
CA SER A 25 24.25 7.86 11.87
C SER A 25 23.12 8.37 10.98
N CYS A 26 22.48 7.50 10.18
CA CYS A 26 21.56 7.92 9.11
C CYS A 26 20.13 7.38 9.25
N ASP A 27 19.87 6.40 10.13
CA ASP A 27 18.57 5.71 10.22
C ASP A 27 17.42 6.66 10.57
N GLY A 28 17.63 7.63 11.46
CA GLY A 28 16.61 8.64 11.79
C GLY A 28 16.14 9.42 10.56
N GLY A 29 17.05 9.82 9.67
CA GLY A 29 16.73 10.53 8.44
C GLY A 29 15.99 9.65 7.42
N VAL A 30 16.40 8.37 7.31
CA VAL A 30 15.73 7.39 6.45
C VAL A 30 14.30 7.11 6.92
N ILE A 31 14.09 6.96 8.23
CA ILE A 31 12.76 6.79 8.81
C ILE A 31 11.91 8.04 8.58
N PHE A 32 12.49 9.23 8.77
CA PHE A 32 11.79 10.48 8.51
C PHE A 32 11.33 10.59 7.06
N ALA A 33 12.21 10.32 6.09
CA ALA A 33 11.89 10.36 4.67
C ALA A 33 10.81 9.34 4.29
N LYS A 34 10.95 8.08 4.70
CA LYS A 34 10.01 7.01 4.31
C LYS A 34 8.61 7.18 4.94
N GLN A 35 8.48 7.87 6.07
CA GLN A 35 7.20 8.04 6.76
C GLN A 35 6.60 9.43 6.57
N HIS A 36 7.33 10.49 6.88
CA HIS A 36 6.81 11.85 6.91
C HIS A 36 6.84 12.49 5.53
N LEU A 37 7.98 12.42 4.84
CA LEU A 37 8.08 13.00 3.48
C LEU A 37 7.21 12.23 2.48
N LEU A 38 7.08 10.92 2.63
CA LEU A 38 6.13 10.13 1.83
C LEU A 38 4.70 10.64 1.99
N ARG A 39 4.22 10.78 3.24
CA ARG A 39 2.86 11.25 3.52
C ARG A 39 2.64 12.68 3.03
N LEU A 40 3.61 13.57 3.25
CA LEU A 40 3.52 14.93 2.75
C LEU A 40 3.52 14.98 1.22
N GLY A 41 4.39 14.20 0.57
CA GLY A 41 4.41 14.05 -0.88
C GLY A 41 3.07 13.57 -1.43
N ILE A 42 2.45 12.56 -0.81
CA ILE A 42 1.11 12.08 -1.20
C ILE A 42 0.04 13.15 -0.98
N ILE A 43 0.08 13.90 0.13
CA ILE A 43 -0.89 15.00 0.35
C ILE A 43 -0.76 16.05 -0.76
N LEU A 44 0.47 16.46 -1.08
CA LEU A 44 0.75 17.42 -2.16
C LEU A 44 0.44 16.85 -3.55
N TYR A 45 0.55 15.54 -3.73
CA TYR A 45 0.12 14.86 -4.96
C TYR A 45 -1.36 15.13 -5.28
N GLY A 46 -2.18 15.44 -4.28
CA GLY A 46 -3.57 15.88 -4.51
C GLY A 46 -3.67 17.08 -5.47
N PHE A 47 -2.65 17.94 -5.57
CA PHE A 47 -2.61 19.05 -6.53
C PHE A 47 -2.42 18.60 -8.00
N ARG A 48 -2.09 17.32 -8.25
CA ARG A 48 -2.07 16.74 -9.60
C ARG A 48 -3.44 16.24 -10.05
N LEU A 49 -4.38 16.14 -9.11
CA LEU A 49 -5.66 15.49 -9.33
C LEU A 49 -6.82 16.48 -9.25
N THR A 50 -7.90 16.07 -9.89
CA THR A 50 -9.19 16.76 -9.87
C THR A 50 -10.27 15.87 -9.27
N PHE A 51 -11.35 16.49 -8.82
CA PHE A 51 -12.54 15.83 -8.30
C PHE A 51 -13.16 14.93 -9.37
N SER A 52 -13.12 15.34 -10.64
CA SER A 52 -13.57 14.50 -11.76
C SER A 52 -12.80 13.18 -11.80
N GLN A 53 -11.47 13.21 -11.76
CA GLN A 53 -10.66 11.99 -11.77
C GLN A 53 -10.93 11.08 -10.56
N ILE A 54 -11.20 11.66 -9.39
CA ILE A 54 -11.60 10.88 -8.22
C ILE A 54 -13.00 10.28 -8.42
N ALA A 55 -13.93 11.04 -8.99
CA ALA A 55 -15.29 10.59 -9.30
C ALA A 55 -15.31 9.50 -10.39
N ASP A 56 -14.39 9.56 -11.36
CA ASP A 56 -14.24 8.57 -12.43
C ASP A 56 -13.85 7.19 -11.86
N VAL A 57 -12.93 7.16 -10.88
CA VAL A 57 -12.66 5.93 -10.11
C VAL A 57 -13.86 5.59 -9.23
N GLY A 58 -14.39 6.59 -8.51
CA GLY A 58 -15.70 6.60 -7.89
C GLY A 58 -16.12 5.31 -7.18
N VAL A 59 -17.34 4.86 -7.50
CA VAL A 59 -17.96 3.68 -6.88
C VAL A 59 -17.28 2.39 -7.33
N SER A 60 -16.82 2.30 -8.58
CA SER A 60 -16.18 1.08 -9.08
C SER A 60 -14.90 0.77 -8.31
N GLY A 61 -14.06 1.78 -8.05
CA GLY A 61 -12.87 1.66 -7.23
C GLY A 61 -13.19 1.23 -5.79
N ILE A 62 -14.21 1.82 -5.17
CA ILE A 62 -14.66 1.42 -3.82
C ILE A 62 -15.11 -0.04 -3.79
N VAL A 63 -15.90 -0.49 -4.77
CA VAL A 63 -16.38 -1.88 -4.84
C VAL A 63 -15.20 -2.84 -5.04
N ILE A 64 -14.28 -2.53 -5.97
CA ILE A 64 -13.06 -3.31 -6.20
C ILE A 64 -12.22 -3.40 -4.93
N ASP A 65 -12.05 -2.30 -4.20
CA ASP A 65 -11.30 -2.27 -2.95
C ASP A 65 -11.96 -3.08 -1.85
N VAL A 66 -13.28 -2.97 -1.67
CA VAL A 66 -14.02 -3.78 -0.69
C VAL A 66 -13.86 -5.27 -1.00
N LEU A 67 -14.03 -5.67 -2.26
CA LEU A 67 -13.91 -7.07 -2.68
C LEU A 67 -12.47 -7.57 -2.52
N THR A 68 -11.48 -6.79 -2.96
CA THR A 68 -10.06 -7.19 -2.88
C THR A 68 -9.59 -7.24 -1.43
N LEU A 69 -9.95 -6.26 -0.61
CA LEU A 69 -9.61 -6.22 0.83
C LEU A 69 -10.25 -7.41 1.56
N SER A 70 -11.57 -7.57 1.43
CA SER A 70 -12.30 -8.62 2.16
C SER A 70 -11.87 -10.01 1.74
N SER A 71 -11.77 -10.30 0.44
CA SER A 71 -11.32 -11.60 -0.06
C SER A 71 -9.89 -11.92 0.38
N THR A 72 -8.96 -10.97 0.26
CA THR A 72 -7.56 -11.17 0.65
C THR A 72 -7.43 -11.40 2.16
N PHE A 73 -8.12 -10.61 2.98
CA PHE A 73 -8.05 -10.78 4.44
C PHE A 73 -8.68 -12.09 4.91
N LEU A 74 -9.84 -12.46 4.37
CA LEU A 74 -10.51 -13.73 4.71
C LEU A 74 -9.67 -14.93 4.24
N MET A 75 -9.11 -14.86 3.04
CA MET A 75 -8.20 -15.88 2.52
C MET A 75 -6.95 -15.99 3.40
N ALA A 76 -6.40 -14.87 3.88
CA ALA A 76 -5.27 -14.89 4.79
C ALA A 76 -5.59 -15.57 6.12
N CYS A 77 -6.76 -15.28 6.70
CA CYS A 77 -7.23 -15.91 7.93
C CYS A 77 -7.38 -17.43 7.75
N TRP A 78 -7.97 -17.85 6.63
CA TRP A 78 -8.20 -19.27 6.32
C TRP A 78 -6.90 -20.00 6.01
N LEU A 79 -6.10 -19.51 5.05
CA LEU A 79 -4.81 -20.11 4.67
C LEU A 79 -3.87 -20.20 5.87
N GLY A 80 -3.71 -19.10 6.60
CA GLY A 80 -2.79 -19.03 7.73
C GLY A 80 -3.14 -20.09 8.78
N GLN A 81 -4.40 -20.14 9.22
CA GLN A 81 -4.79 -21.00 10.34
C GLN A 81 -5.06 -22.45 9.94
N LYS A 82 -5.58 -22.71 8.73
CA LYS A 82 -6.03 -24.05 8.31
C LYS A 82 -5.06 -24.78 7.40
N VAL A 83 -4.27 -24.06 6.60
CA VAL A 83 -3.33 -24.69 5.63
C VAL A 83 -1.90 -24.65 6.15
N PHE A 84 -1.44 -23.48 6.61
CA PHE A 84 -0.05 -23.31 7.05
C PHE A 84 0.15 -23.57 8.56
N GLY A 85 -0.93 -23.60 9.34
CA GLY A 85 -0.90 -23.82 10.80
C GLY A 85 -0.23 -22.68 11.56
N LEU A 86 -0.39 -21.45 11.08
CA LEU A 86 0.05 -20.22 11.73
C LEU A 86 -0.93 -19.80 12.82
N ASP A 87 -0.43 -19.09 13.83
CA ASP A 87 -1.29 -18.49 14.84
C ASP A 87 -2.14 -17.35 14.26
N LYS A 88 -3.21 -17.00 14.99
CA LYS A 88 -4.17 -15.97 14.56
C LYS A 88 -3.49 -14.61 14.35
N HIS A 89 -2.57 -14.21 15.21
CA HIS A 89 -1.97 -12.87 15.12
C HIS A 89 -1.09 -12.78 13.88
N THR A 90 -0.24 -13.77 13.63
CA THR A 90 0.56 -13.81 12.39
C THR A 90 -0.32 -13.79 11.14
N SER A 91 -1.39 -14.59 11.12
CA SER A 91 -2.32 -14.66 9.98
C SER A 91 -3.05 -13.34 9.75
N TRP A 92 -3.54 -12.70 10.82
CA TRP A 92 -4.26 -11.42 10.76
C TRP A 92 -3.34 -10.27 10.36
N LEU A 93 -2.11 -10.23 10.86
CA LEU A 93 -1.15 -9.20 10.49
C LEU A 93 -0.75 -9.32 9.00
N ILE A 94 -0.39 -10.51 8.54
CA ILE A 94 -0.07 -10.73 7.11
C ILE A 94 -1.28 -10.40 6.25
N GLY A 95 -2.48 -10.83 6.67
CA GLY A 95 -3.73 -10.52 5.99
C GLY A 95 -3.96 -9.02 5.88
N ALA A 96 -3.91 -8.28 6.98
CA ALA A 96 -4.13 -6.83 7.03
C ALA A 96 -3.11 -6.07 6.17
N GLY A 97 -1.83 -6.49 6.24
CA GLY A 97 -0.78 -5.92 5.40
C GLY A 97 -1.00 -6.14 3.92
N SER A 98 -1.36 -7.38 3.53
CA SER A 98 -1.63 -7.75 2.13
C SER A 98 -2.93 -7.12 1.61
N SER A 99 -3.90 -6.88 2.48
CA SER A 99 -5.24 -6.46 2.11
C SER A 99 -5.47 -4.94 2.12
N ILE A 100 -4.54 -4.10 2.58
CA ILE A 100 -4.76 -2.65 2.72
C ILE A 100 -3.56 -1.81 2.24
N CYS A 101 -2.60 -1.52 3.12
CA CYS A 101 -1.50 -0.57 2.85
C CYS A 101 -0.14 -1.07 3.36
N GLY A 102 0.06 -2.39 3.44
CA GLY A 102 1.34 -3.00 3.77
C GLY A 102 1.73 -2.74 5.22
N ALA A 103 2.94 -2.24 5.45
CA ALA A 103 3.47 -2.04 6.80
C ALA A 103 2.60 -1.12 7.68
N ALA A 104 1.98 -0.09 7.10
CA ALA A 104 1.11 0.82 7.85
C ALA A 104 -0.14 0.12 8.40
N ALA A 105 -0.74 -0.79 7.65
CA ALA A 105 -1.89 -1.58 8.10
C ALA A 105 -1.50 -2.56 9.20
N ILE A 106 -0.31 -3.19 9.08
CA ILE A 106 0.23 -4.10 10.09
C ILE A 106 0.44 -3.37 11.41
N LEU A 107 1.10 -2.21 11.38
CA LEU A 107 1.36 -1.40 12.58
C LEU A 107 0.08 -0.84 13.20
N ALA A 108 -0.95 -0.53 12.40
CA ALA A 108 -2.25 -0.11 12.91
C ALA A 108 -3.08 -1.27 13.48
N THR A 109 -2.86 -2.49 12.98
CA THR A 109 -3.51 -3.72 13.44
C THR A 109 -2.89 -4.28 14.71
N GLU A 110 -1.57 -4.16 14.86
CA GLU A 110 -0.79 -4.59 16.03
C GLU A 110 -1.46 -4.25 17.37
N PRO A 111 -1.80 -2.98 17.68
CA PRO A 111 -2.37 -2.62 18.98
C PRO A 111 -3.81 -3.12 19.16
N VAL A 112 -4.51 -3.43 18.07
CA VAL A 112 -5.88 -3.97 18.11
C VAL A 112 -5.86 -5.45 18.50
N VAL A 113 -4.90 -6.20 17.96
CA VAL A 113 -4.77 -7.65 18.21
C VAL A 113 -3.74 -7.99 19.29
N LYS A 114 -3.03 -6.98 19.82
CA LYS A 114 -1.95 -7.10 20.81
C LYS A 114 -0.90 -8.13 20.39
N ALA A 115 -0.40 -7.99 19.17
CA ALA A 115 0.58 -8.91 18.62
C ALA A 115 1.98 -8.66 19.18
N GLU A 116 2.76 -9.74 19.31
CA GLU A 116 4.17 -9.65 19.65
C GLU A 116 4.97 -8.98 18.51
N ALA A 117 5.99 -8.19 18.88
CA ALA A 117 6.84 -7.48 17.92
C ALA A 117 7.54 -8.41 16.89
N SER A 118 7.82 -9.66 17.28
CA SER A 118 8.34 -10.69 16.38
C SER A 118 7.40 -10.96 15.20
N LYS A 119 6.10 -11.10 15.47
CA LYS A 119 5.05 -11.36 14.46
C LYS A 119 4.82 -10.15 13.55
N VAL A 120 4.89 -8.96 14.13
CA VAL A 120 4.85 -7.69 13.36
C VAL A 120 6.01 -7.63 12.39
N THR A 121 7.23 -7.95 12.85
CA THR A 121 8.43 -7.96 12.01
C THR A 121 8.29 -8.97 10.85
N VAL A 122 7.79 -10.17 11.13
CA VAL A 122 7.53 -11.20 10.12
C VAL A 122 6.52 -10.69 9.08
N ALA A 123 5.39 -10.15 9.52
CA ALA A 123 4.36 -9.64 8.61
C ALA A 123 4.89 -8.49 7.74
N VAL A 124 5.61 -7.53 8.35
CA VAL A 124 6.21 -6.40 7.61
C VAL A 124 7.20 -6.92 6.56
N ALA A 125 8.02 -7.92 6.90
CA ALA A 125 8.94 -8.50 5.94
C ALA A 125 8.20 -9.06 4.71
N THR A 126 7.10 -9.80 4.90
CA THR A 126 6.35 -10.38 3.78
C THR A 126 5.83 -9.33 2.79
N VAL A 127 5.22 -8.25 3.28
CA VAL A 127 4.67 -7.20 2.41
C VAL A 127 5.75 -6.36 1.74
N VAL A 128 6.90 -6.17 2.38
CA VAL A 128 8.06 -5.51 1.77
C VAL A 128 8.60 -6.34 0.62
N ILE A 129 8.76 -7.65 0.80
CA ILE A 129 9.29 -8.56 -0.22
C ILE A 129 8.38 -8.58 -1.45
N PHE A 130 7.10 -8.95 -1.27
CA PHE A 130 6.18 -9.10 -2.38
C PHE A 130 5.78 -7.76 -2.98
N GLY A 131 5.68 -6.72 -2.16
CA GLY A 131 5.47 -5.36 -2.65
C GLY A 131 6.65 -4.85 -3.49
N THR A 132 7.89 -5.14 -3.09
CA THR A 132 9.09 -4.82 -3.89
C THR A 132 9.08 -5.57 -5.22
N LEU A 133 8.76 -6.87 -5.20
CA LEU A 133 8.62 -7.67 -6.42
C LEU A 133 7.54 -7.08 -7.35
N ALA A 134 6.43 -6.61 -6.78
CA ALA A 134 5.32 -6.03 -7.51
C ALA A 134 5.73 -4.78 -8.33
N ILE A 135 6.66 -3.95 -7.81
CA ILE A 135 7.14 -2.73 -8.50
C ILE A 135 7.66 -3.03 -9.90
N PHE A 136 8.31 -4.18 -10.08
CA PHE A 136 8.84 -4.59 -11.39
C PHE A 136 7.86 -5.45 -12.16
N LEU A 137 7.15 -6.33 -11.44
CA LEU A 137 6.26 -7.30 -12.07
C LEU A 137 5.06 -6.65 -12.75
N TYR A 138 4.38 -5.70 -12.12
CA TYR A 138 3.20 -5.06 -12.71
C TYR A 138 3.57 -4.28 -14.00
N PRO A 139 4.61 -3.41 -14.01
CA PRO A 139 5.03 -2.78 -15.25
C PRO A 139 5.42 -3.76 -16.36
N ALA A 140 6.10 -4.86 -16.01
CA ALA A 140 6.45 -5.90 -16.98
C ALA A 140 5.22 -6.66 -17.52
N MET A 141 4.16 -6.79 -16.73
CA MET A 141 2.92 -7.44 -17.14
C MET A 141 2.06 -6.57 -18.07
N TYR A 142 2.10 -5.25 -17.92
CA TYR A 142 1.20 -4.34 -18.65
C TYR A 142 1.19 -4.54 -20.18
N PRO A 143 2.34 -4.63 -20.90
CA PRO A 143 2.34 -4.85 -22.34
C PRO A 143 1.63 -6.15 -22.77
N LEU A 144 1.60 -7.16 -21.89
CA LEU A 144 0.94 -8.45 -22.16
C LEU A 144 -0.58 -8.37 -21.99
N VAL A 145 -1.07 -7.45 -21.16
CA VAL A 145 -2.49 -7.32 -20.80
C VAL A 145 -3.12 -6.00 -21.26
N ALA A 146 -2.36 -5.15 -21.96
CA ALA A 146 -2.79 -3.83 -22.42
C ALA A 146 -4.01 -3.86 -23.36
N HIS A 147 -4.31 -5.01 -23.97
CA HIS A 147 -5.51 -5.19 -24.78
C HIS A 147 -6.78 -5.40 -23.96
N TRP A 148 -6.66 -5.77 -22.68
CA TRP A 148 -7.78 -5.88 -21.73
C TRP A 148 -7.88 -4.66 -20.81
N PHE A 149 -6.78 -3.93 -20.61
CA PHE A 149 -6.73 -2.80 -19.69
C PHE A 149 -6.18 -1.53 -20.37
N SER A 150 -6.99 -0.47 -20.36
CA SER A 150 -6.51 0.90 -20.54
C SER A 150 -5.49 1.28 -19.46
N PRO A 151 -4.65 2.31 -19.66
CA PRO A 151 -3.75 2.80 -18.61
C PRO A 151 -4.49 3.11 -17.30
N GLU A 152 -5.65 3.75 -17.37
CA GLU A 152 -6.46 4.13 -16.22
C GLU A 152 -6.98 2.89 -15.47
N THR A 153 -7.57 1.94 -16.20
CA THR A 153 -8.11 0.71 -15.59
C THR A 153 -7.01 -0.21 -15.06
N TYR A 154 -5.84 -0.22 -15.70
CA TYR A 154 -4.66 -0.90 -15.17
C TYR A 154 -4.11 -0.19 -13.93
N GLY A 155 -4.19 1.15 -13.90
CA GLY A 155 -3.88 1.96 -12.73
C GLY A 155 -4.75 1.57 -11.52
N ILE A 156 -6.08 1.50 -11.70
CA ILE A 156 -7.00 1.03 -10.65
C ILE A 156 -6.59 -0.36 -10.16
N TYR A 157 -6.27 -1.28 -11.09
CA TYR A 157 -5.80 -2.62 -10.74
C TYR A 157 -4.49 -2.60 -9.92
N ILE A 158 -3.48 -1.81 -10.30
CA ILE A 158 -2.25 -1.61 -9.51
C ILE A 158 -2.60 -1.10 -8.11
N GLY A 159 -3.40 -0.03 -8.03
CA GLY A 159 -3.76 0.61 -6.77
C GLY A 159 -4.55 -0.29 -5.82
N SER A 160 -5.47 -1.09 -6.36
CA SER A 160 -6.33 -1.97 -5.59
C SER A 160 -5.64 -3.25 -5.12
N THR A 161 -4.47 -3.61 -5.66
CA THR A 161 -3.80 -4.90 -5.39
C THR A 161 -2.41 -4.78 -4.77
N MET A 162 -1.64 -3.73 -5.07
CA MET A 162 -0.31 -3.54 -4.50
C MET A 162 -0.35 -3.23 -2.99
N HIS A 163 0.75 -3.55 -2.30
CA HIS A 163 0.83 -3.48 -0.84
C HIS A 163 0.98 -2.05 -0.32
N GLU A 164 1.87 -1.24 -0.88
CA GLU A 164 2.17 0.10 -0.33
C GLU A 164 1.98 1.23 -1.34
N VAL A 165 1.72 2.44 -0.83
CA VAL A 165 1.49 3.62 -1.67
C VAL A 165 2.72 3.97 -2.50
N ALA A 166 3.90 3.91 -1.89
CA ALA A 166 5.16 4.15 -2.57
C ALA A 166 5.36 3.22 -3.78
N GLN A 167 5.01 1.94 -3.61
CA GLN A 167 5.11 0.92 -4.66
C GLN A 167 4.12 1.20 -5.79
N VAL A 168 2.90 1.60 -5.43
CA VAL A 168 1.85 2.01 -6.37
C VAL A 168 2.29 3.19 -7.22
N VAL A 169 2.83 4.25 -6.60
CA VAL A 169 3.35 5.42 -7.32
C VAL A 169 4.46 4.99 -8.28
N ALA A 170 5.44 4.21 -7.79
CA ALA A 170 6.56 3.78 -8.62
C ALA A 170 6.14 2.89 -9.81
N ALA A 171 5.20 1.98 -9.61
CA ALA A 171 4.70 1.08 -10.64
C ALA A 171 3.77 1.76 -11.63
N GLY A 172 2.81 2.57 -11.15
CA GLY A 172 1.90 3.32 -12.02
C GLY A 172 2.65 4.31 -12.90
N HIS A 173 3.63 5.02 -12.32
CA HIS A 173 4.47 5.95 -13.07
C HIS A 173 5.32 5.25 -14.14
N ALA A 174 5.72 3.99 -13.93
CA ALA A 174 6.44 3.21 -14.93
C ALA A 174 5.57 2.82 -16.14
N ILE A 175 4.24 2.95 -16.03
CA ILE A 175 3.28 2.74 -17.12
C ILE A 175 2.98 4.05 -17.84
N SER A 176 2.28 4.97 -17.18
CA SER A 176 1.91 6.29 -17.71
C SER A 176 1.41 7.21 -16.58
N PRO A 177 1.35 8.54 -16.79
CA PRO A 177 0.76 9.47 -15.82
C PRO A 177 -0.70 9.14 -15.46
N GLU A 178 -1.48 8.67 -16.42
CA GLU A 178 -2.89 8.29 -16.24
C GLU A 178 -3.02 7.06 -15.34
N ALA A 179 -2.20 6.04 -15.59
CA ALA A 179 -2.12 4.85 -14.76
C ALA A 179 -1.67 5.18 -13.33
N GLU A 180 -0.67 6.07 -13.19
CA GLU A 180 -0.19 6.54 -11.89
C GLU A 180 -1.30 7.23 -11.08
N ASN A 181 -1.97 8.21 -11.69
CA ASN A 181 -3.05 8.96 -11.05
C ASN A 181 -4.17 8.02 -10.59
N ALA A 182 -4.65 7.14 -11.47
CA ALA A 182 -5.70 6.17 -11.16
C ALA A 182 -5.27 5.20 -10.05
N ALA A 183 -4.01 4.75 -10.07
CA ALA A 183 -3.47 3.85 -9.06
C ALA A 183 -3.37 4.51 -7.69
N VAL A 184 -2.90 5.76 -7.62
CA VAL A 184 -2.82 6.53 -6.38
C VAL A 184 -4.22 6.75 -5.80
N ILE A 185 -5.21 7.10 -6.63
CA ILE A 185 -6.61 7.28 -6.20
C ILE A 185 -7.15 5.97 -5.61
N ALA A 186 -7.12 4.87 -6.37
CA ALA A 186 -7.60 3.57 -5.91
C ALA A 186 -6.88 3.14 -4.61
N LYS A 187 -5.56 3.31 -4.53
CA LYS A 187 -4.81 2.99 -3.31
C LYS A 187 -5.25 3.83 -2.11
N MET A 188 -5.53 5.12 -2.29
CA MET A 188 -5.97 6.01 -1.21
C MET A 188 -7.37 5.66 -0.71
N LEU A 189 -8.28 5.30 -1.60
CA LEU A 189 -9.60 4.77 -1.23
C LEU A 189 -9.46 3.52 -0.34
N ARG A 190 -8.62 2.57 -0.73
CA ARG A 190 -8.29 1.39 0.08
C ARG A 190 -7.65 1.73 1.42
N VAL A 191 -6.74 2.72 1.47
CA VAL A 191 -6.13 3.18 2.72
C VAL A 191 -7.19 3.74 3.67
N MET A 192 -8.18 4.48 3.17
CA MET A 192 -9.28 4.98 4.00
C MET A 192 -10.12 3.88 4.63
N MET A 193 -10.20 2.71 4.00
CA MET A 193 -10.86 1.52 4.55
C MET A 193 -10.13 0.91 5.76
N LEU A 194 -8.94 1.41 6.13
CA LEU A 194 -8.26 0.99 7.35
C LEU A 194 -9.10 1.26 8.60
N ALA A 195 -9.74 2.42 8.71
CA ALA A 195 -10.56 2.76 9.86
C ALA A 195 -11.75 1.79 10.06
N PRO A 196 -12.62 1.56 9.05
CA PRO A 196 -13.70 0.58 9.18
C PRO A 196 -13.18 -0.86 9.36
N PHE A 197 -12.08 -1.23 8.71
CA PHE A 197 -11.44 -2.53 8.93
C PHE A 197 -11.03 -2.75 10.39
N LEU A 198 -10.35 -1.78 11.01
CA LEU A 198 -9.91 -1.88 12.40
C LEU A 198 -11.09 -1.92 13.38
N LEU A 199 -12.19 -1.21 13.09
CA LEU A 199 -13.43 -1.30 13.88
C LEU A 199 -14.01 -2.73 13.86
N ILE A 200 -14.12 -3.32 12.66
CA ILE A 200 -14.63 -4.69 12.48
C ILE A 200 -13.69 -5.69 13.17
N LEU A 201 -12.38 -5.53 13.00
CA LEU A 201 -11.40 -6.41 13.63
C LEU A 201 -11.44 -6.30 15.16
N ALA A 202 -11.49 -5.09 15.71
CA ALA A 202 -11.61 -4.86 17.15
C ALA A 202 -12.88 -5.51 17.73
N ALA A 203 -14.02 -5.40 17.01
CA ALA A 203 -15.26 -6.06 17.41
C ALA A 203 -15.12 -7.59 17.41
N ARG A 204 -14.44 -8.18 16.41
CA ARG A 204 -14.17 -9.63 16.37
C ARG A 204 -13.20 -10.09 17.45
N VAL A 205 -12.15 -9.33 17.74
CA VAL A 205 -11.23 -9.61 18.85
C VAL A 205 -12.00 -9.62 20.18
N LYS A 206 -12.86 -8.63 20.41
CA LYS A 206 -13.71 -8.55 21.61
C LYS A 206 -14.65 -9.73 21.76
N GLN A 207 -15.27 -10.19 20.67
CA GLN A 207 -16.17 -11.36 20.69
C GLN A 207 -15.44 -12.68 21.00
N LEU A 208 -14.16 -12.78 20.62
CA LEU A 208 -13.33 -13.96 20.89
C LEU A 208 -12.69 -13.90 22.29
N ALA A 209 -12.76 -12.76 22.98
CA ALA A 209 -12.18 -12.57 24.30
C ALA A 209 -13.16 -13.01 25.42
N PRO A 210 -12.66 -13.49 26.57
CA PRO A 210 -13.50 -13.79 27.73
C PRO A 210 -14.26 -12.54 28.22
N ALA A 211 -15.47 -12.74 28.79
CA ALA A 211 -16.43 -11.69 29.14
C ALA A 211 -15.92 -10.55 30.05
N ASN A 212 -14.77 -10.72 30.73
CA ASN A 212 -14.19 -9.75 31.66
C ASN A 212 -13.01 -8.94 31.09
N ALA A 213 -12.70 -9.05 29.80
CA ALA A 213 -11.62 -8.27 29.19
C ALA A 213 -12.12 -6.90 28.70
N GLU A 214 -12.02 -5.86 29.54
CA GLU A 214 -12.13 -4.48 29.07
C GLU A 214 -10.95 -4.17 28.13
N GLN A 215 -11.23 -4.00 26.84
CA GLN A 215 -10.21 -3.61 25.86
C GLN A 215 -10.64 -2.33 25.15
N LYS A 216 -9.96 -1.22 25.50
CA LYS A 216 -9.96 -0.01 24.67
C LYS A 216 -8.96 -0.22 23.53
N SER A 217 -9.46 -0.54 22.34
CA SER A 217 -8.63 -0.60 21.13
C SER A 217 -8.35 0.81 20.63
N LYS A 218 -7.07 1.16 20.44
CA LYS A 218 -6.68 2.44 19.85
C LYS A 218 -6.78 2.33 18.33
N ILE A 219 -7.78 2.99 17.74
CA ILE A 219 -8.00 2.99 16.29
C ILE A 219 -7.13 4.06 15.67
N THR A 220 -6.33 3.67 14.67
CA THR A 220 -5.50 4.59 13.91
C THR A 220 -6.23 5.04 12.66
N ILE A 221 -6.48 6.35 12.54
CA ILE A 221 -7.07 6.96 11.35
C ILE A 221 -5.96 7.48 10.44
N PRO A 222 -5.93 7.13 9.14
CA PRO A 222 -4.92 7.59 8.20
C PRO A 222 -5.21 9.03 7.73
N TRP A 223 -4.95 10.02 8.58
CA TRP A 223 -5.22 11.44 8.29
C TRP A 223 -4.61 11.94 6.98
N PHE A 224 -3.45 11.41 6.57
CA PHE A 224 -2.81 11.82 5.31
C PHE A 224 -3.64 11.47 4.07
N ALA A 225 -4.37 10.34 4.08
CA ALA A 225 -5.24 9.96 2.97
C ALA A 225 -6.46 10.90 2.90
N ILE A 226 -7.00 11.29 4.06
CA ILE A 226 -8.11 12.27 4.14
C ILE A 226 -7.64 13.62 3.60
N LEU A 227 -6.47 14.09 4.05
CA LEU A 227 -5.88 15.34 3.58
C LEU A 227 -5.59 15.31 2.08
N PHE A 228 -5.15 14.19 1.52
CA PHE A 228 -5.00 14.02 0.08
C PHE A 228 -6.30 14.28 -0.69
N ILE A 229 -7.43 13.70 -0.26
CA ILE A 229 -8.74 13.94 -0.90
C ILE A 229 -9.17 15.40 -0.74
N VAL A 230 -8.97 15.98 0.45
CA VAL A 230 -9.26 17.41 0.69
C VAL A 230 -8.45 18.31 -0.24
N VAL A 231 -7.16 18.03 -0.43
CA VAL A 231 -6.29 18.80 -1.34
C VAL A 231 -6.73 18.63 -2.80
N ALA A 232 -7.08 17.42 -3.23
CA ALA A 232 -7.57 17.19 -4.61
C ALA A 232 -8.92 17.90 -4.87
N ILE A 233 -9.84 17.86 -3.90
CA ILE A 233 -11.10 18.62 -3.97
C ILE A 233 -10.79 20.12 -4.03
N PHE A 234 -9.92 20.62 -3.15
CA PHE A 234 -9.50 22.03 -3.13
C PHE A 234 -8.89 22.47 -4.47
N ASN A 235 -8.00 21.66 -5.05
CA ASN A 235 -7.37 21.92 -6.35
C ASN A 235 -8.40 22.05 -7.48
N SER A 236 -9.51 21.31 -7.40
CA SER A 236 -10.58 21.30 -8.41
C SER A 236 -11.35 22.60 -8.51
N PHE A 237 -11.33 23.43 -7.46
CA PHE A 237 -11.94 24.76 -7.48
C PHE A 237 -11.04 25.81 -8.15
N HIS A 238 -9.83 25.44 -8.60
CA HIS A 238 -8.87 26.32 -9.27
C HIS A 238 -8.57 27.61 -8.49
N LEU A 239 -8.57 27.52 -7.15
CA LEU A 239 -8.42 28.67 -6.25
C LEU A 239 -6.99 29.22 -6.19
N LEU A 240 -5.99 28.46 -6.67
CA LEU A 240 -4.59 28.86 -6.70
C LEU A 240 -4.12 29.18 -8.12
N PRO A 241 -3.21 30.17 -8.30
CA PRO A 241 -2.55 30.40 -9.57
C PRO A 241 -1.79 29.15 -10.05
N GLN A 242 -1.77 28.90 -11.36
CA GLN A 242 -1.09 27.73 -11.95
C GLN A 242 0.39 27.65 -11.58
N SER A 243 1.08 28.79 -11.42
CA SER A 243 2.48 28.83 -10.98
C SER A 243 2.69 28.24 -9.58
N VAL A 244 1.75 28.49 -8.66
CA VAL A 244 1.77 27.95 -7.29
C VAL A 244 1.51 26.44 -7.34
N VAL A 245 0.52 26.01 -8.12
CA VAL A 245 0.23 24.58 -8.30
C VAL A 245 1.46 23.85 -8.86
N GLN A 246 2.12 24.40 -9.87
CA GLN A 246 3.32 23.80 -10.44
C GLN A 246 4.50 23.73 -9.46
N MET A 247 4.65 24.74 -8.59
CA MET A 247 5.64 24.71 -7.50
C MET A 247 5.35 23.59 -6.50
N LEU A 248 4.08 23.42 -6.11
CA LEU A 248 3.65 22.35 -5.21
C LEU A 248 3.85 20.96 -5.83
N ILE A 249 3.58 20.83 -7.13
CA ILE A 249 3.82 19.61 -7.92
C ILE A 249 5.33 19.29 -8.00
N THR A 250 6.16 20.32 -8.17
CA THR A 250 7.62 20.13 -8.17
C THR A 250 8.09 19.67 -6.80
N LEU A 251 7.58 20.29 -5.73
CA LEU A 251 7.88 19.93 -4.36
C LEU A 251 7.45 18.48 -4.06
N ASP A 252 6.24 18.07 -4.45
CA ASP A 252 5.77 16.70 -4.24
C ASP A 252 6.71 15.68 -4.91
N THR A 253 7.17 15.97 -6.14
CA THR A 253 8.09 15.10 -6.88
C THR A 253 9.39 14.89 -6.10
N ILE A 254 9.96 15.96 -5.54
CA ILE A 254 11.20 15.91 -4.77
C ILE A 254 10.99 15.13 -3.47
N LEU A 255 9.87 15.36 -2.77
CA LEU A 255 9.53 14.64 -1.54
C LEU A 255 9.34 13.15 -1.79
N LEU A 256 8.60 12.78 -2.84
CA LEU A 256 8.38 11.41 -3.24
C LEU A 256 9.68 10.73 -3.67
N ALA A 257 10.56 11.43 -4.39
CA ALA A 257 11.87 10.89 -4.76
C ALA A 257 12.72 10.54 -3.53
N MET A 258 12.80 11.45 -2.55
CA MET A 258 13.50 11.20 -1.28
C MET A 258 12.87 10.03 -0.51
N ALA A 259 11.54 9.96 -0.46
CA ALA A 259 10.82 8.88 0.18
C ALA A 259 11.05 7.52 -0.51
N MET A 260 11.06 7.49 -1.85
CA MET A 260 11.34 6.30 -2.65
C MET A 260 12.77 5.81 -2.44
N ALA A 261 13.75 6.72 -2.41
CA ALA A 261 15.12 6.37 -2.08
C ALA A 261 15.23 5.77 -0.67
N ALA A 262 14.60 6.40 0.32
CA ALA A 262 14.58 5.89 1.69
C ALA A 262 13.91 4.51 1.79
N LEU A 263 12.82 4.28 1.05
CA LEU A 263 12.17 2.97 0.95
C LEU A 263 13.13 1.92 0.39
N GLY A 264 13.81 2.24 -0.72
CA GLY A 264 14.83 1.39 -1.33
C GLY A 264 15.94 1.03 -0.33
N VAL A 265 16.46 2.02 0.41
CA VAL A 265 17.50 1.81 1.44
C VAL A 265 17.07 0.81 2.50
N THR A 266 15.82 0.85 2.93
CA THR A 266 15.28 -0.07 3.96
C THR A 266 14.85 -1.43 3.42
N THR A 267 14.93 -1.64 2.11
CA THR A 267 14.58 -2.91 1.46
C THR A 267 15.75 -3.88 1.58
N HIS A 268 15.80 -4.60 2.71
CA HIS A 268 16.89 -5.52 3.03
C HIS A 268 16.54 -6.98 2.74
N ILE A 269 17.46 -7.68 2.07
CA ILE A 269 17.38 -9.13 1.86
C ILE A 269 17.39 -9.89 3.20
N SER A 270 17.94 -9.32 4.26
CA SER A 270 17.95 -9.92 5.60
C SER A 270 16.55 -10.10 6.20
N ALA A 271 15.56 -9.31 5.77
CA ALA A 271 14.17 -9.47 6.17
C ALA A 271 13.57 -10.82 5.70
N LEU A 272 14.02 -11.35 4.55
CA LEU A 272 13.64 -12.67 4.03
C LEU A 272 14.02 -13.80 4.98
N LYS A 273 15.19 -13.69 5.63
CA LYS A 273 15.70 -14.74 6.52
C LYS A 273 14.96 -14.80 7.86
N LYS A 274 14.30 -13.71 8.27
CA LYS A 274 13.62 -13.61 9.58
C LYS A 274 12.15 -14.02 9.55
N ALA A 275 11.51 -14.08 8.39
CA ALA A 275 10.07 -14.32 8.27
C ALA A 275 9.63 -15.78 8.53
N GLY A 276 10.54 -16.74 8.35
CA GLY A 276 10.22 -18.17 8.38
C GLY A 276 9.50 -18.63 7.10
N ALA A 277 9.62 -19.92 6.78
CA ALA A 277 9.12 -20.46 5.51
C ALA A 277 7.59 -20.39 5.37
N LYS A 278 6.86 -20.74 6.44
CA LYS A 278 5.38 -20.80 6.41
C LYS A 278 4.73 -19.42 6.17
N PRO A 279 5.10 -18.34 6.90
CA PRO A 279 4.60 -16.99 6.60
C PRO A 279 4.92 -16.52 5.18
N LEU A 280 6.12 -16.82 4.68
CA LEU A 280 6.54 -16.43 3.34
C LEU A 280 5.71 -17.15 2.25
N LEU A 281 5.48 -18.46 2.41
CA LEU A 281 4.65 -19.23 1.48
C LEU A 281 3.19 -18.76 1.50
N MET A 282 2.64 -18.47 2.68
CA MET A 282 1.30 -17.90 2.79
C MET A 282 1.22 -16.56 2.05
N ALA A 283 2.17 -15.66 2.27
CA ALA A 283 2.20 -14.37 1.61
C ALA A 283 2.44 -14.48 0.10
N LEU A 284 3.17 -15.50 -0.36
CA LEU A 284 3.29 -15.82 -1.79
C LEU A 284 1.93 -16.18 -2.39
N VAL A 285 1.16 -17.04 -1.72
CA VAL A 285 -0.19 -17.41 -2.19
C VAL A 285 -1.11 -16.20 -2.22
N LEU A 286 -1.07 -15.34 -1.20
CA LEU A 286 -1.83 -14.09 -1.19
C LEU A 286 -1.37 -13.13 -2.29
N PHE A 287 -0.08 -13.08 -2.60
CA PHE A 287 0.45 -12.26 -3.68
C PHE A 287 -0.04 -12.75 -5.05
N ILE A 288 -0.03 -14.07 -5.28
CA ILE A 288 -0.61 -14.67 -6.48
C ILE A 288 -2.12 -14.39 -6.55
N TRP A 289 -2.84 -14.47 -5.43
CA TRP A 289 -4.25 -14.09 -5.37
C TRP A 289 -4.47 -12.61 -5.72
N LEU A 290 -3.67 -11.70 -5.19
CA LEU A 290 -3.77 -10.28 -5.51
C LEU A 290 -3.56 -10.02 -7.01
N ILE A 291 -2.63 -10.74 -7.64
CA ILE A 291 -2.41 -10.65 -9.09
C ILE A 291 -3.61 -11.23 -9.85
N VAL A 292 -3.90 -12.50 -9.65
CA VAL A 292 -4.88 -13.24 -10.48
C VAL A 292 -6.32 -12.93 -10.06
N GLY A 293 -6.64 -13.10 -8.78
CA GLY A 293 -7.95 -12.81 -8.21
C GLY A 293 -8.27 -11.33 -8.22
N GLY A 294 -7.32 -10.47 -7.84
CA GLY A 294 -7.48 -9.02 -7.96
C GLY A 294 -7.68 -8.55 -9.41
N GLY A 295 -6.98 -9.18 -10.36
CA GLY A 295 -7.15 -8.92 -11.79
C GLY A 295 -8.54 -9.34 -12.28
N ALA A 296 -9.02 -10.52 -11.86
CA ALA A 296 -10.36 -11.00 -12.17
C ALA A 296 -11.46 -10.10 -11.59
N ILE A 297 -11.30 -9.63 -10.34
CA ILE A 297 -12.22 -8.66 -9.72
C ILE A 297 -12.28 -7.37 -10.54
N ASN A 298 -11.11 -6.81 -10.90
CA ASN A 298 -11.05 -5.58 -11.68
C ASN A 298 -11.73 -5.75 -13.05
N PHE A 299 -11.39 -6.82 -13.77
CA PHE A 299 -11.97 -7.11 -15.07
C PHE A 299 -13.50 -7.29 -15.01
N ALA A 300 -13.98 -8.06 -14.02
CA ALA A 300 -15.41 -8.30 -13.85
C ALA A 300 -16.18 -7.00 -13.54
N ILE A 301 -15.67 -6.18 -12.62
CA ILE A 301 -16.33 -4.92 -12.25
C ILE A 301 -16.30 -3.92 -13.40
N GLN A 302 -15.17 -3.80 -14.10
CA GLN A 302 -15.07 -2.92 -15.27
C GLN A 302 -16.01 -3.36 -16.39
N THR A 303 -16.21 -4.66 -16.59
CA THR A 303 -17.15 -5.16 -17.60
C THR A 303 -18.61 -4.92 -17.23
N VAL A 304 -18.94 -4.98 -15.92
CA VAL A 304 -20.33 -4.80 -15.43
C VAL A 304 -20.71 -3.32 -15.29
N MET A 305 -19.74 -2.45 -15.04
CA MET A 305 -19.97 -1.03 -14.75
C MET A 305 -19.54 -0.08 -15.90
N ALA A 306 -18.98 -0.60 -17.00
CA ALA A 306 -18.75 0.14 -18.25
C ALA A 306 -20.04 0.24 -19.08
#